data_AF-A0A0G1N565-F1
#
_entry.id   AF-A0A0G1N565-F1
#
_cell.length_a   1.000
_cell.length_b   1.000
_cell.length_c   1.000
_cell.angle_alpha   90.00
_cell.angle_beta   90.00
_cell.angle_gamma   90.00
#
_symmetry.space_group_name_H-M   'P 1'
#
loop_
_entity.id
_entity.type
_entity.pdbx_description
1 polymer ?
#
loop_
_entity_poly.entity_id
_entity_poly.type
_entity_poly.pdbx_seq_one_letter_code
_entity_poly.pdbx_strand_id
1 'polypeptide(L)'
;MKLKTNLHFHTSDDPEDPISHSSFEAIDKAAELGFDAIAITCHNLCAVKEEYTAYAESKGILLISGIEKTIEKSHVVILNSDKAAEQITTFDELALYKKSNPDIFVIAPHP
;
A
#
# COMPACT_ATOMS: atom_id res chain seq x y z
N MET A 1 10.96 -19.06 -9.43
CA MET A 1 11.39 -18.22 -8.28
C MET A 1 10.18 -18.01 -7.37
N LYS A 2 10.35 -17.98 -6.05
CA LYS A 2 9.28 -17.65 -5.10
C LYS A 2 9.64 -16.31 -4.45
N LEU A 3 8.68 -15.39 -4.37
CA LEU A 3 8.83 -14.11 -3.69
C LEU A 3 8.05 -14.15 -2.37
N LYS A 4 8.67 -13.67 -1.30
CA LYS A 4 8.03 -13.47 0.00
C LYS A 4 7.55 -12.02 0.08
N THR A 5 6.24 -11.83 0.13
CA THR A 5 5.62 -10.50 0.04
C THR A 5 4.61 -10.25 1.15
N ASN A 6 4.50 -9.00 1.60
CA ASN A 6 3.33 -8.52 2.35
C ASN A 6 2.61 -7.45 1.51
N LEU A 7 1.35 -7.68 1.15
CA LEU A 7 0.59 -6.81 0.24
C LEU A 7 -0.47 -5.96 0.95
N HIS A 8 -0.54 -6.01 2.28
CA HIS A 8 -1.47 -5.23 3.07
C HIS A 8 -0.84 -4.95 4.44
N PHE A 9 -0.27 -3.75 4.60
CA PHE A 9 0.46 -3.38 5.80
C PHE A 9 0.31 -1.89 6.13
N HIS A 10 0.20 -1.62 7.42
CA HIS A 10 -0.05 -0.30 7.98
C HIS A 10 1.16 0.17 8.78
N THR A 11 1.38 1.48 8.80
CA THR A 11 2.49 2.13 9.51
C THR A 11 1.95 3.33 10.30
N SER A 12 2.80 4.01 11.06
CA SER A 12 2.44 5.24 11.78
C SER A 12 2.00 6.40 10.87
N ASP A 13 2.11 6.27 9.55
CA ASP A 13 1.52 7.22 8.60
C ASP A 13 -0.01 7.02 8.47
N ASP A 14 -0.58 5.96 9.06
CA ASP A 14 -2.03 5.71 9.01
C ASP A 14 -2.83 6.81 9.75
N PRO A 15 -3.83 7.43 9.09
CA PRO A 15 -4.61 8.49 9.70
C PRO A 15 -5.73 7.98 10.62
N GLU A 16 -6.08 6.71 10.58
CA GLU A 16 -7.21 6.12 11.30
C GLU A 16 -6.75 5.24 12.47
N ASP A 17 -5.71 4.43 12.25
CA ASP A 17 -5.17 3.50 13.25
C ASP A 17 -3.91 4.02 13.94
N PRO A 18 -3.82 3.95 15.29
CA PRO A 18 -2.63 4.36 16.03
C PRO A 18 -1.55 3.27 15.98
N ILE A 19 -0.76 3.27 14.90
CA ILE A 19 0.35 2.34 14.71
C ILE A 19 1.66 2.91 15.28
N SER A 20 2.38 2.12 16.08
CA SER A 20 3.57 2.60 16.80
C SER A 20 4.87 2.58 15.99
N HIS A 21 4.93 1.80 14.91
CA HIS A 21 6.12 1.68 14.07
C HIS A 21 6.00 2.54 12.81
N SER A 22 7.10 3.19 12.45
CA SER A 22 7.24 4.00 11.25
C SER A 22 7.37 3.15 9.97
N SER A 23 7.20 3.80 8.82
CA SER A 23 7.48 3.20 7.52
C SER A 23 8.94 2.75 7.37
N PHE A 24 9.89 3.44 8.00
CA PHE A 24 11.30 3.01 8.03
C PHE A 24 11.51 1.73 8.86
N GLU A 25 10.92 1.67 10.06
CA GLU A 25 10.99 0.47 10.92
C GLU A 25 10.32 -0.74 10.27
N ALA A 26 9.22 -0.52 9.54
CA ALA A 26 8.56 -1.54 8.75
C ALA A 26 9.48 -2.13 7.68
N ILE A 27 10.17 -1.28 6.92
CA ILE A 27 11.14 -1.67 5.89
C ILE A 27 12.31 -2.44 6.52
N ASP A 28 12.85 -1.95 7.64
CA ASP A 28 13.93 -2.66 8.35
C ASP A 28 13.49 -4.04 8.81
N LYS A 29 12.28 -4.17 9.35
CA LYS A 29 11.76 -5.46 9.78
C LYS A 29 11.50 -6.41 8.62
N ALA A 30 11.02 -5.90 7.49
CA ALA A 30 10.84 -6.67 6.28
C ALA A 30 12.19 -7.22 5.76
N ALA A 31 13.26 -6.41 5.83
CA ALA A 31 14.60 -6.81 5.42
C ALA A 31 15.14 -7.91 6.33
N GLU A 32 15.03 -7.73 7.64
CA GLU A 32 15.43 -8.71 8.65
C GLU A 32 14.73 -10.06 8.44
N LEU A 33 13.45 -10.04 8.07
CA LEU A 33 12.63 -11.23 7.83
C LEU A 33 12.79 -11.81 6.42
N GLY A 34 13.61 -11.21 5.55
CA GLY A 34 13.87 -11.68 4.18
C GLY A 34 12.66 -11.57 3.25
N PHE A 35 11.88 -10.49 3.36
CA PHE A 35 10.86 -10.14 2.36
C PHE A 35 11.52 -9.58 1.10
N ASP A 36 10.97 -9.93 -0.06
CA ASP A 36 11.40 -9.39 -1.35
C ASP A 36 10.62 -8.11 -1.72
N ALA A 37 9.37 -8.01 -1.26
CA ALA A 37 8.52 -6.84 -1.48
C ALA A 37 7.54 -6.62 -0.33
N ILE A 38 7.21 -5.36 -0.05
CA ILE A 38 6.12 -4.98 0.85
C ILE A 38 5.30 -3.86 0.24
N ALA A 39 4.00 -3.82 0.55
CA ALA A 39 3.11 -2.69 0.24
C ALA A 39 2.74 -1.96 1.52
N ILE A 40 2.80 -0.63 1.50
CA ILE A 40 2.22 0.21 2.55
C ILE A 40 0.85 0.66 2.04
N THR A 41 -0.20 0.31 2.78
CA THR A 41 -1.61 0.44 2.39
C THR A 41 -2.42 1.03 3.52
N CYS A 42 -1.99 2.19 4.04
CA CYS A 42 -2.70 2.90 5.10
C CYS A 42 -4.13 3.29 4.67
N HIS A 43 -5.01 3.48 5.65
CA HIS A 43 -6.40 3.84 5.44
C HIS A 43 -6.52 5.18 4.72
N ASN A 44 -7.20 5.16 3.58
CA ASN A 44 -7.60 6.34 2.83
C ASN A 44 -6.46 7.32 2.45
N LEU A 45 -5.20 6.88 2.53
CA LEU A 45 -3.99 7.67 2.29
C LEU A 45 -2.95 6.86 1.49
N CYS A 46 -2.45 7.42 0.39
CA CYS A 46 -1.25 6.91 -0.28
C CYS A 46 -0.01 7.41 0.47
N ALA A 47 0.41 6.65 1.49
CA ALA A 47 1.43 7.08 2.45
C ALA A 47 2.88 7.04 1.92
N VAL A 48 3.15 6.31 0.83
CA VAL A 48 4.52 6.13 0.32
C VAL A 48 5.11 7.45 -0.17
N LYS A 49 6.30 7.77 0.34
CA LYS A 49 7.11 8.95 -0.02
C LYS A 49 8.38 8.49 -0.74
N GLU A 50 8.98 9.38 -1.52
CA GLU A 50 10.23 9.10 -2.27
C GLU A 50 11.36 8.59 -1.35
N GLU A 51 11.46 9.17 -0.15
CA GLU A 51 12.42 8.74 0.88
C GLU A 51 12.21 7.29 1.37
N TYR A 52 10.96 6.79 1.39
CA TYR A 52 10.67 5.41 1.77
C TYR A 52 11.06 4.45 0.65
N THR A 53 10.77 4.82 -0.60
CA THR A 53 11.17 4.02 -1.78
C THR A 53 12.68 3.90 -1.86
N ALA A 54 13.42 5.02 -1.75
CA ALA A 54 14.87 5.02 -1.76
C ALA A 54 15.46 4.20 -0.60
N TYR A 55 14.85 4.27 0.60
CA TYR A 55 15.29 3.48 1.74
C TYR A 55 15.05 1.98 1.54
N ALA A 56 13.87 1.58 1.06
CA ALA A 56 13.57 0.19 0.76
C ALA A 56 14.50 -0.40 -0.30
N GLU A 57 14.80 0.36 -1.36
CA GLU A 57 15.76 -0.03 -2.39
C GLU A 57 17.15 -0.27 -1.78
N SER A 58 17.60 0.60 -0.87
CA SER A 58 18.88 0.40 -0.16
C SER A 58 18.93 -0.86 0.70
N LYS A 59 17.77 -1.43 1.06
CA LYS A 59 17.61 -2.69 1.80
C LYS A 59 17.34 -3.89 0.90
N GLY A 60 17.30 -3.70 -0.42
CA GLY A 60 16.98 -4.74 -1.40
C GLY A 60 15.51 -5.15 -1.41
N ILE A 61 14.61 -4.27 -0.95
CA ILE A 61 13.17 -4.51 -0.90
C ILE A 61 12.48 -3.68 -1.97
N LEU A 62 11.58 -4.30 -2.73
CA LEU A 62 10.62 -3.57 -3.55
C LEU A 62 9.51 -3.00 -2.66
N LEU A 63 9.44 -1.68 -2.53
CA LEU A 63 8.32 -1.00 -1.89
C LEU A 63 7.22 -0.70 -2.90
N ILE A 64 6.01 -1.19 -2.64
CA ILE A 64 4.82 -0.97 -3.47
C ILE A 64 3.97 0.12 -2.81
N SER A 65 3.69 1.20 -3.55
CA SER A 65 2.70 2.19 -3.14
C SER A 65 1.31 1.58 -3.14
N GLY A 66 0.51 1.84 -2.12
CA GLY A 66 -0.85 1.38 -2.04
C GLY A 66 -1.70 2.16 -1.05
N ILE A 67 -2.96 1.79 -0.97
CA ILE A 67 -3.98 2.40 -0.10
C ILE A 67 -5.01 1.33 0.27
N GLU A 68 -5.45 1.32 1.53
CA GLU A 68 -6.70 0.64 1.92
C GLU A 68 -7.81 1.70 1.86
N LYS A 69 -8.56 1.71 0.75
CA LYS A 69 -9.60 2.69 0.50
C LYS A 69 -10.95 2.18 1.00
N THR A 70 -11.68 3.02 1.73
CA THR A 70 -13.08 2.78 2.04
C THR A 70 -13.93 3.20 0.83
N ILE A 71 -14.54 2.23 0.13
CA ILE A 71 -15.40 2.43 -1.03
C ILE A 71 -16.78 1.85 -0.70
N GLU A 72 -17.82 2.67 -0.73
CA GLU A 72 -19.20 2.24 -0.42
C GLU A 72 -19.32 1.39 0.86
N LYS A 73 -18.60 1.79 1.93
CA LYS A 73 -18.51 1.11 3.23
C LYS A 73 -17.77 -0.23 3.24
N SER A 74 -17.09 -0.58 2.15
CA SER A 74 -16.23 -1.75 2.04
C SER A 74 -14.77 -1.34 2.00
N HIS A 75 -13.88 -2.14 2.56
CA HIS A 75 -12.44 -1.91 2.45
C HIS A 75 -11.91 -2.53 1.15
N VAL A 76 -11.07 -1.78 0.44
CA VAL A 76 -10.47 -2.20 -0.82
C VAL A 76 -9.00 -1.82 -0.80
N VAL A 77 -8.11 -2.81 -0.93
CA VAL A 77 -6.69 -2.52 -1.13
C VAL A 77 -6.43 -2.29 -2.61
N ILE A 78 -5.81 -1.16 -2.93
CA ILE A 78 -5.37 -0.80 -4.28
C ILE A 78 -3.84 -0.69 -4.23
N LEU A 79 -3.16 -1.61 -4.91
CA LEU A 79 -1.71 -1.63 -5.05
C LEU A 79 -1.26 -0.89 -6.31
N ASN A 80 -0.01 -0.43 -6.28
CA ASN A 80 0.62 0.38 -7.32
C ASN A 80 -0.20 1.65 -7.64
N SER A 81 -0.83 2.22 -6.61
CA SER A 81 -1.68 3.40 -6.73
C SER A 81 -0.91 4.69 -6.46
N ASP A 82 -1.44 5.77 -7.00
CA ASP A 82 -1.03 7.15 -6.73
C ASP A 82 -2.10 7.89 -5.91
N LYS A 83 -1.82 9.16 -5.60
CA LYS A 83 -2.72 10.01 -4.80
C LYS A 83 -4.13 10.16 -5.37
N ALA A 84 -4.35 9.92 -6.67
CA ALA A 84 -5.69 9.99 -7.24
C ALA A 84 -6.61 8.91 -6.65
N ALA A 85 -6.07 7.80 -6.16
CA ALA A 85 -6.84 6.75 -5.50
C ALA A 85 -7.53 7.22 -4.20
N GLU A 86 -7.01 8.26 -3.53
CA GLU A 86 -7.58 8.81 -2.30
C GLU A 86 -8.99 9.39 -2.51
N GLN A 87 -9.31 9.79 -3.75
CA GLN A 87 -10.59 10.41 -4.13
C GLN A 87 -11.67 9.39 -4.55
N ILE A 88 -11.34 8.11 -4.66
CA ILE A 88 -12.28 7.08 -5.13
C ILE A 88 -13.25 6.72 -4.00
N THR A 89 -14.55 6.91 -4.23
CA THR A 89 -15.59 6.63 -3.23
C THR A 89 -16.60 5.58 -3.65
N THR A 90 -16.68 5.28 -4.96
CA THR A 90 -17.60 4.31 -5.56
C THR A 90 -16.87 3.23 -6.37
N PHE A 91 -17.54 2.09 -6.60
CA PHE A 91 -16.96 1.02 -7.42
C PHE A 91 -16.87 1.40 -8.91
N ASP A 92 -17.76 2.27 -9.39
CA ASP A 92 -17.70 2.80 -10.77
C ASP A 92 -16.46 3.69 -10.95
N GLU A 93 -16.15 4.55 -9.98
CA GLU A 93 -14.91 5.33 -9.97
C GLU A 93 -13.67 4.44 -9.92
N LEU A 94 -13.70 3.37 -9.12
CA LEU A 94 -12.62 2.39 -9.07
C LEU A 94 -12.40 1.70 -10.42
N ALA A 95 -13.48 1.31 -11.10
CA ALA A 95 -13.42 0.70 -12.42
C ALA A 95 -12.83 1.66 -13.47
N LEU A 96 -13.21 2.94 -13.42
CA LEU A 96 -12.64 3.98 -14.27
C LEU A 96 -11.16 4.22 -13.96
N TYR A 97 -10.79 4.27 -12.69
CA TYR A 97 -9.40 4.42 -12.25
C TYR A 97 -8.53 3.26 -12.74
N LYS A 98 -9.01 2.02 -12.62
CA LYS A 98 -8.33 0.81 -13.15
C LYS A 98 -8.17 0.84 -14.67
N LYS A 99 -9.15 1.39 -15.39
CA LYS A 99 -9.07 1.51 -16.86
C LYS A 99 -7.99 2.50 -17.30
N SER A 100 -7.85 3.61 -16.58
CA SER A 100 -6.84 4.64 -16.84
C SER A 100 -5.45 4.26 -16.30
N ASN A 101 -5.40 3.40 -15.28
CA ASN A 101 -4.17 2.92 -14.64
C ASN A 101 -4.13 1.38 -14.69
N PRO A 102 -3.78 0.78 -15.85
CA PRO A 102 -3.89 -0.66 -16.05
C PRO A 102 -2.99 -1.48 -15.10
N ASP A 103 -1.94 -0.87 -14.55
CA ASP A 103 -0.94 -1.54 -13.71
C ASP A 103 -1.28 -1.58 -12.21
N ILE A 104 -2.39 -0.98 -11.77
CA ILE A 104 -2.84 -1.10 -10.38
C ILE A 104 -3.35 -2.52 -10.10
N PHE A 105 -3.38 -2.97 -8.86
CA PHE A 105 -3.99 -4.27 -8.50
C PHE A 105 -4.98 -4.09 -7.36
N VAL A 106 -6.19 -4.62 -7.52
CA VAL A 106 -7.31 -4.41 -6.58
C VAL A 106 -7.58 -5.70 -5.82
N ILE A 107 -7.67 -5.62 -4.50
CA ILE A 107 -7.86 -6.74 -3.58
C ILE A 107 -9.05 -6.43 -2.67
N ALA A 108 -9.93 -7.43 -2.46
CA ALA A 108 -10.87 -7.45 -1.34
C ALA A 108 -10.13 -8.04 -0.13
N PRO A 109 -9.71 -7.21 0.85
CA PRO A 109 -8.69 -7.60 1.82
C PRO A 109 -9.19 -8.52 2.94
N HIS A 110 -10.44 -8.36 3.36
CA HIS A 110 -11.04 -9.13 4.44
C HIS A 110 -12.58 -9.16 4.32
N PRO A 111 -13.27 -10.14 4.97
CA PRO A 111 -14.73 -10.28 4.94
C PRO A 111 -15.49 -9.18 5.66
#